data_AF-A0A229SJE7-F1
#
_entry.id   AF-A0A229SJE7-F1
#
_cell.length_a   1.000
_cell.length_b   1.000
_cell.length_c   1.000
_cell.angle_alpha   90.00
_cell.angle_beta   90.00
_cell.angle_gamma   90.00
#
_symmetry.space_group_name_H-M   'P 1'
#
loop_
_entity.id
_entity.type
_entity.pdbx_description
1 polymer ?
#
loop_
_entity_poly.entity_id
_entity_poly.type
_entity_poly.pdbx_seq_one_letter_code
_entity_poly.pdbx_strand_id
1 'polypeptide(L)' 'MFYRASDGLAVTGAVNAAGGFTNLQTVGGFGLGWTHITSVGGGRLLFYRASDGVAVTGSVDNGGNFTSLQQVGGFAPGWT' A
#
# COMPACT_ATOMS: atom_id res chain seq x y z
N MET A 1 -3.77 4.41 -3.39
CA MET A 1 -2.61 4.88 -2.61
C MET A 1 -1.45 5.05 -3.57
N PHE A 2 -0.66 6.10 -3.38
CA PHE A 2 0.61 6.31 -4.08
C PHE A 2 1.75 6.20 -3.09
N TYR A 3 2.83 5.50 -3.44
CA TYR A 3 4.00 5.27 -2.60
C TYR A 3 5.25 5.77 -3.30
N ARG A 4 6.15 6.38 -2.52
CA ARG A 4 7.43 6.88 -3.00
C ARG A 4 8.54 6.00 -2.46
N ALA A 5 9.18 5.25 -3.36
CA ALA A 5 10.20 4.27 -2.99
C ALA A 5 11.49 4.88 -2.39
N SER A 6 11.76 6.16 -2.63
CA SER A 6 12.98 6.82 -2.16
C SER A 6 12.97 7.12 -0.65
N ASP A 7 11.80 7.34 -0.05
CA ASP A 7 11.68 7.80 1.34
C ASP A 7 10.57 7.09 2.13
N GLY A 8 9.81 6.19 1.51
CA GLY A 8 8.76 5.45 2.18
C GLY A 8 7.53 6.30 2.52
N LEU A 9 7.41 7.52 1.97
CA LEU A 9 6.19 8.31 2.08
C LEU A 9 5.12 7.79 1.13
N ALA A 10 3.87 7.94 1.54
CA ALA A 10 2.74 7.60 0.73
C ALA A 10 1.55 8.55 0.93
N VAL A 11 0.64 8.54 -0.04
CA VAL A 11 -0.62 9.29 0.00
C VAL A 11 -1.76 8.32 -0.22
N THR A 12 -2.73 8.34 0.69
CA THR A 12 -4.02 7.68 0.49
C THR A 12 -4.98 8.65 -0.20
N GLY A 13 -5.91 8.10 -0.98
CA GLY A 13 -6.87 8.90 -1.70
C GLY A 13 -8.02 8.06 -2.22
N ALA A 14 -9.11 8.73 -2.58
CA ALA A 14 -10.31 8.12 -3.10
C ALA A 14 -10.49 8.48 -4.58
N VAL A 15 -10.96 7.51 -5.36
CA VAL A 15 -11.40 7.72 -6.74
C VAL A 15 -12.93 7.74 -6.74
N ASN A 16 -13.53 8.81 -7.25
CA ASN A 16 -14.98 8.93 -7.35
C ASN A 16 -15.51 8.21 -8.61
N ALA A 17 -16.84 8.11 -8.75
CA ALA A 17 -17.48 7.43 -9.87
C ALA A 17 -17.16 8.05 -11.25
N ALA A 18 -16.76 9.32 -11.28
CA ALA A 18 -16.33 10.01 -12.50
C ALA A 18 -14.82 9.83 -12.79
N GLY A 19 -14.10 9.04 -11.99
CA GLY A 19 -12.66 8.80 -12.13
C GLY A 19 -11.77 9.89 -11.52
N GLY A 20 -12.33 10.90 -10.85
CA GLY A 20 -11.57 11.94 -10.18
C GLY A 20 -10.89 11.42 -8.90
N PHE A 21 -9.62 11.76 -8.71
CA PHE A 21 -8.84 11.37 -7.54
C PHE A 21 -8.70 12.52 -6.54
N THR A 22 -8.99 12.25 -5.26
CA THR A 22 -8.83 13.20 -4.15
C THR A 22 -7.83 12.65 -3.14
N ASN A 23 -6.81 13.45 -2.81
CA ASN A 23 -5.90 13.15 -1.69
C ASN A 23 -6.68 13.18 -0.36
N LEU A 24 -6.47 12.17 0.47
CA LEU A 24 -7.06 12.11 1.81
C LEU A 24 -6.01 12.37 2.89
N GLN A 25 -4.98 11.52 2.97
CA GLN A 25 -3.93 11.64 3.98
C GLN A 25 -2.54 11.42 3.39
N THR A 26 -1.56 12.12 3.94
CA THR A 26 -0.15 11.73 3.82
C THR A 26 0.17 10.78 4.95
N VAL A 27 0.59 9.56 4.60
CA VAL A 27 0.98 8.50 5.53
C VAL A 27 2.46 8.18 5.31
N GLY A 28 3.16 7.70 6.33
CA GLY A 28 4.60 7.52 6.26
C GLY A 28 5.14 6.48 7.22
N GLY A 29 6.47 6.34 7.25
CA GLY A 29 7.14 5.32 8.06
C GLY A 29 7.04 3.91 7.47
N PHE A 30 6.64 3.78 6.19
CA PHE A 30 6.67 2.50 5.51
C PHE A 30 8.11 2.04 5.30
N GLY A 31 8.31 0.72 5.38
CA GLY A 31 9.56 0.12 4.91
C GLY A 31 9.88 0.51 3.46
N LEU A 32 11.15 0.48 3.11
CA LEU A 32 11.61 0.71 1.75
C LEU A 32 11.48 -0.54 0.89
N GLY A 33 11.59 -0.35 -0.43
CA GLY A 33 11.65 -1.43 -1.41
C GLY A 33 10.32 -2.10 -1.72
N TRP A 34 9.17 -1.58 -1.27
CA TRP A 34 7.90 -2.08 -1.76
C TRP A 34 7.80 -1.86 -3.27
N THR A 35 7.58 -2.94 -3.99
CA THR A 35 7.49 -2.96 -5.46
C THR A 35 6.05 -2.98 -5.93
N HIS A 36 5.15 -3.55 -5.13
CA HIS A 36 3.75 -3.71 -5.45
C HIS A 36 2.91 -3.33 -4.25
N ILE A 37 1.88 -2.50 -4.49
CA ILE A 37 0.85 -2.16 -3.52
C ILE A 37 -0.47 -2.24 -4.26
N THR A 38 -1.30 -3.23 -3.90
CA THR A 38 -2.55 -3.49 -4.61
C THR A 38 -3.73 -3.61 -3.66
N SER A 39 -4.93 -3.25 -4.13
CA SER A 39 -6.16 -3.43 -3.38
C SER A 39 -6.58 -4.89 -3.38
N VAL A 40 -6.97 -5.40 -2.21
CA VAL A 40 -7.56 -6.73 -2.03
C VAL A 40 -8.99 -6.67 -1.49
N GLY A 41 -9.63 -5.49 -1.60
CA GLY A 41 -11.03 -5.26 -1.27
C GLY A 41 -11.30 -4.92 0.21
N GLY A 42 -12.39 -4.20 0.45
CA GLY A 42 -12.77 -3.76 1.80
C GLY A 42 -11.77 -2.79 2.45
N GLY A 43 -11.16 -1.92 1.66
CA GLY A 43 -10.12 -0.99 2.12
C GLY A 43 -8.76 -1.62 2.39
N ARG A 44 -8.60 -2.94 2.19
CA ARG A 44 -7.34 -3.64 2.45
C ARG A 44 -6.40 -3.57 1.25
N LEU A 45 -5.11 -3.51 1.56
CA LEU A 45 -4.01 -3.46 0.62
C LEU A 45 -3.04 -4.62 0.89
N LEU A 46 -2.47 -5.17 -0.18
CA LEU A 46 -1.31 -6.06 -0.12
C LEU A 46 -0.06 -5.28 -0.56
N PHE A 47 0.96 -5.29 0.29
CA PHE A 47 2.30 -4.77 0.02
C PHE A 47 3.21 -5.95 -0.27
N TYR A 48 4.00 -5.88 -1.34
CA TYR A 48 4.97 -6.91 -1.72
C TYR A 48 6.30 -6.31 -2.19
N ARG A 49 7.39 -6.92 -1.74
CA ARG A 49 8.77 -6.58 -2.10
C ARG A 49 9.38 -7.69 -2.95
N ALA A 50 9.64 -7.40 -4.23
CA ALA A 50 10.14 -8.38 -5.18
C ALA A 50 11.55 -8.90 -4.86
N SER A 51 12.37 -8.14 -4.11
CA SER A 51 13.74 -8.54 -3.81
C SER A 51 13.85 -9.73 -2.85
N ASP A 52 12.89 -9.91 -1.95
CA ASP A 52 12.94 -10.90 -0.86
C ASP A 52 11.61 -11.66 -0.65
N GLY A 53 10.56 -11.33 -1.39
CA GLY A 53 9.27 -12.00 -1.29
C GLY A 53 8.47 -11.64 -0.03
N VAL A 54 8.92 -10.65 0.74
CA VAL A 54 8.22 -10.16 1.93
C VAL A 54 6.89 -9.54 1.50
N ALA A 55 5.83 -9.89 2.24
CA ALA A 55 4.51 -9.31 2.04
C ALA A 55 3.80 -9.01 3.35
N VAL A 56 3.10 -7.89 3.36
CA VAL A 56 2.34 -7.37 4.51
C VAL A 56 0.98 -6.89 4.02
N THR A 57 -0.04 -7.08 4.83
CA THR A 57 -1.36 -6.50 4.61
C THR A 57 -1.52 -5.23 5.44
N GLY A 58 -2.22 -4.26 4.88
CA GLY A 58 -2.67 -3.08 5.59
C GLY A 58 -4.12 -2.74 5.23
N SER A 59 -4.71 -1.81 5.95
CA SER A 59 -6.04 -1.25 5.62
C SER A 59 -5.99 0.27 5.56
N VAL A 60 -6.82 0.83 4.70
CA VAL A 60 -7.13 2.25 4.62
C VAL A 60 -8.62 2.42 4.92
N ASP A 61 -8.95 3.23 5.93
CA ASP A 61 -10.35 3.55 6.24
C ASP A 61 -10.92 4.63 5.31
N ASN A 62 -12.20 4.98 5.48
CA ASN A 62 -12.86 6.00 4.64
C ASN A 62 -12.28 7.42 4.82
N GLY A 63 -11.59 7.68 5.93
CA GLY A 63 -10.88 8.94 6.19
C GLY A 63 -9.47 8.99 5.60
N GLY A 64 -9.00 7.88 5.01
CA GLY A 64 -7.66 7.74 4.46
C GLY A 64 -6.60 7.32 5.48
N ASN A 65 -6.98 6.95 6.71
CA ASN A 65 -6.02 6.52 7.72
C ASN A 65 -5.50 5.12 7.38
N PHE A 66 -4.19 4.95 7.42
CA PHE A 66 -3.55 3.66 7.19
C PHE A 66 -3.33 2.90 8.51
N THR A 67 -3.52 1.58 8.49
CA THR A 67 -3.16 0.68 9.59
C THR A 67 -2.46 -0.55 9.02
N SER A 68 -1.29 -0.88 9.57
CA SER A 68 -0.63 -2.16 9.27
C SER A 68 -1.38 -3.29 9.96
N LEU A 69 -1.61 -4.39 9.26
CA LEU A 69 -2.38 -5.52 9.78
C LEU A 69 -1.46 -6.70 10.10
N GLN A 70 -1.07 -7.46 9.10
CA GLN A 70 -0.34 -8.72 9.30
C GLN A 70 0.75 -8.91 8.26
N GLN A 71 1.89 -9.44 8.68
CA GLN A 71 2.85 -10.07 7.77
C GLN A 71 2.28 -11.40 7.28
N VAL A 72 2.02 -11.49 5.98
CA VAL A 72 1.33 -12.63 5.35
C VAL A 72 2.23 -13.40 4.38
N GLY A 73 3.51 -13.00 4.30
CA GLY A 73 4.46 -13.42 3.28
C GLY A 73 5.47 -14.50 3.69
N GLY A 74 6.47 -14.65 2.81
CA GLY A 74 7.24 -15.88 2.56
C GLY A 74 7.07 -16.35 1.10
N PHE A 75 6.61 -15.44 0.22
CA PHE A 75 6.38 -15.74 -1.18
C PHE A 75 7.71 -15.83 -1.94
N ALA A 76 7.67 -16.40 -3.14
CA ALA A 76 8.84 -16.37 -4.01
C ALA A 76 9.21 -14.91 -4.35
N PRO A 77 10.51 -14.58 -4.42
CA PRO A 77 10.97 -13.30 -4.93
C PRO A 77 10.80 -13.22 -6.46
N GLY A 78 10.97 -12.02 -7.02
CA GLY A 78 11.08 -11.81 -8.47
C GLY A 78 9.77 -11.59 -9.24
N TRP A 79 8.63 -11.46 -8.57
CA TRP A 79 7.38 -11.10 -9.24
C TRP A 79 7.38 -9.61 -9.63
N THR A 80 6.97 -9.34 -10.87
CA THR A 80 6.95 -8.01 -11.52
C THR A 80 5.60 -7.73 -12.16
#